data_AF-A0A948RRW0-F1
#
_entry.id   AF-A0A948RRW0-F1
#
_cell.length_a   1.000
_cell.length_b   1.000
_cell.length_c   1.000
_cell.angle_alpha   90.00
_cell.angle_beta   90.00
_cell.angle_gamma   90.00
#
_symmetry.space_group_name_H-M   'P 1'
#
loop_
_entity.id
_entity.type
_entity.pdbx_description
1 polymer ?
#
loop_
_entity_poly.entity_id
_entity_poly.type
_entity_poly.pdbx_seq_one_letter_code
_entity_poly.pdbx_strand_id
1 'polypeptide(L)' 'DLFEGLGVMEGANPICPGSGPEPGACCFGPSCVMLLEVDCIAQGGDWYGGTCEPDNPCPTETPTNETTWGSIKNIYR' A
#
# COMPACT_ATOMS: atom_id res chain seq x y z
N ASP A 1 -23.53 23.04 25.08
CA ASP A 1 -22.51 22.15 25.67
C ASP A 1 -23.19 20.80 25.87
N LEU A 2 -22.86 19.70 25.20
CA LEU A 2 -21.58 19.17 24.76
C LEU A 2 -21.77 18.30 23.50
N PHE A 3 -20.87 18.48 22.53
CA PHE A 3 -20.64 17.56 21.42
C PHE A 3 -19.87 16.36 21.99
N GLU A 4 -20.58 15.31 22.42
CA GLU A 4 -20.00 14.05 22.85
C GLU A 4 -20.92 12.94 22.32
N GLY A 5 -20.52 11.98 21.51
CA GLY A 5 -19.32 11.74 20.74
C GLY A 5 -19.75 10.62 19.79
N LEU A 6 -19.41 10.70 18.52
CA LEU A 6 -19.62 9.59 17.60
C LEU A 6 -18.62 8.50 18.00
N GLY A 7 -19.04 7.64 18.93
CA GLY A 7 -18.37 6.39 19.22
C GLY A 7 -18.24 5.62 17.91
N VAL A 8 -17.01 5.49 17.43
CA VAL A 8 -16.67 4.58 16.36
C VAL A 8 -17.20 3.20 16.74
N MET A 9 -17.89 2.55 15.80
CA MET A 9 -18.37 1.20 15.98
C MET A 9 -17.16 0.28 16.08
N GLU A 10 -16.70 0.02 17.30
CA GLU A 10 -15.79 -1.08 17.61
C GLU A 10 -16.57 -2.37 17.38
N GLY A 11 -16.65 -2.80 16.12
CA GLY A 11 -17.17 -4.10 15.73
C GLY A 11 -16.37 -5.16 16.45
N ALA A 12 -16.91 -5.66 17.56
CA ALA A 12 -16.39 -6.81 18.29
C ALA A 12 -16.48 -8.04 17.39
N ASN A 13 -15.46 -8.22 16.53
CA ASN A 13 -15.18 -9.47 15.85
C ASN A 13 -14.69 -10.47 16.93
N PRO A 14 -15.31 -11.65 17.09
CA PRO A 14 -14.83 -12.65 18.05
C PRO A 14 -13.35 -12.91 17.81
N ILE A 15 -12.54 -12.65 18.84
CA ILE A 15 -11.09 -12.85 18.80
C ILE A 15 -10.83 -14.35 18.66
N CYS A 16 -10.74 -14.83 17.43
CA CYS A 16 -9.81 -15.90 17.08
C CYS A 16 -8.41 -15.27 17.19
N PRO A 17 -7.46 -15.87 17.91
CA PRO A 17 -6.10 -15.37 17.98
C PRO A 17 -5.48 -15.44 16.58
N GLY A 18 -5.62 -14.35 15.81
CA GLY A 18 -5.11 -14.21 14.43
C GLY A 18 -6.10 -13.77 13.35
N SER A 19 -7.29 -13.24 13.65
CA SER A 19 -8.25 -12.85 12.59
C SER A 19 -8.98 -11.51 12.83
N GLY A 20 -8.30 -10.51 13.40
CA GLY A 20 -8.73 -9.12 13.24
C GLY A 20 -8.42 -8.62 11.83
N PRO A 21 -9.01 -7.51 11.34
CA PRO A 21 -8.54 -6.88 10.12
C PRO A 21 -7.08 -6.48 10.37
N GLU A 22 -6.15 -7.24 9.79
CA GLU A 22 -4.73 -6.98 9.93
C GLU A 22 -4.33 -5.87 8.97
N PRO A 23 -3.48 -4.92 9.41
CA PRO A 23 -2.93 -3.96 8.49
C PRO A 23 -2.04 -4.68 7.49
N GLY A 24 -2.08 -4.19 6.26
CA GLY A 24 -1.40 -4.78 5.11
C GLY A 24 -0.78 -3.71 4.24
N ALA A 25 0.01 -4.14 3.26
CA ALA A 25 0.69 -3.23 2.36
C ALA A 25 -0.32 -2.41 1.54
N CYS A 26 -0.32 -1.09 1.79
CA CYS A 26 -1.04 -0.09 1.03
C CYS A 26 -0.04 0.78 0.27
N CYS A 27 -0.23 0.88 -1.04
CA CYS A 27 0.69 1.54 -1.94
C CYS A 27 0.15 2.89 -2.41
N PHE A 28 1.00 3.91 -2.31
CA PHE A 28 0.80 5.24 -2.86
C PHE A 28 1.93 5.51 -3.86
N GLY A 29 1.78 5.00 -5.08
CA GLY A 29 2.87 4.94 -6.05
C GLY A 29 4.01 4.05 -5.54
N PRO A 30 5.26 4.55 -5.40
CA PRO A 30 6.38 3.77 -4.88
C PRO A 30 6.41 3.66 -3.35
N SER A 31 5.55 4.38 -2.63
CA SER A 31 5.52 4.42 -1.16
C SER A 31 4.59 3.36 -0.59
N CYS A 32 5.08 2.57 0.37
CA CYS A 32 4.30 1.55 1.08
C CYS A 32 4.05 1.95 2.52
N VAL A 33 2.80 1.81 2.96
CA VAL A 33 2.39 2.00 4.35
C VAL A 33 1.51 0.85 4.81
N MET A 34 1.62 0.47 6.07
CA MET A 34 0.77 -0.56 6.67
C MET A 34 -0.53 0.07 7.16
N LEU A 35 -1.63 -0.13 6.43
CA LEU A 35 -2.96 0.39 6.75
C LEU A 35 -3.99 -0.74 6.73
N LEU A 36 -5.24 -0.51 7.11
CA LEU A 36 -6.32 -1.46 6.80
C LEU A 36 -6.77 -1.29 5.35
N GLU A 37 -7.37 -2.33 4.75
CA GLU A 37 -7.91 -2.28 3.38
C GLU A 37 -8.87 -1.09 3.21
N VAL A 38 -9.81 -0.93 4.14
CA VAL A 38 -10.78 0.18 4.15
C VAL A 38 -10.11 1.55 4.19
N ASP A 39 -9.09 1.72 5.04
CA ASP A 39 -8.37 2.99 5.18
C ASP A 39 -7.48 3.29 3.97
N CYS A 40 -6.92 2.25 3.35
CA CYS A 40 -6.12 2.36 2.14
C CYS A 40 -6.97 2.87 0.96
N ILE A 41 -8.10 2.21 0.72
CA ILE A 41 -9.03 2.57 -0.35
C ILE A 41 -9.67 3.94 -0.08
N ALA A 42 -10.00 4.25 1.18
CA ALA A 42 -10.55 5.56 1.56
C ALA A 42 -9.56 6.72 1.30
N GLN A 43 -8.26 6.46 1.43
CA GLN A 43 -7.20 7.44 1.13
C GLN A 43 -6.81 7.48 -0.36
N GLY A 44 -7.39 6.61 -1.19
CA GLY A 44 -7.09 6.51 -2.62
C GLY A 44 -5.76 5.80 -2.92
N GLY A 45 -5.32 4.92 -2.02
CA GLY A 45 -4.19 4.03 -2.25
C GLY A 45 -4.61 2.70 -2.87
N ASP A 46 -3.63 1.96 -3.38
CA ASP A 46 -3.80 0.62 -3.90
C ASP A 46 -3.47 -0.43 -2.82
N TRP A 47 -4.43 -1.29 -2.50
CA TRP A 47 -4.27 -2.33 -1.49
C TRP A 47 -3.66 -3.60 -2.08
N TYR A 48 -2.50 -4.02 -1.57
CA TYR A 48 -1.82 -5.26 -1.97
C TYR A 48 -1.87 -6.36 -0.89
N GLY A 49 -2.19 -6.00 0.35
CA GLY A 49 -2.15 -6.92 1.49
C GLY A 49 -0.73 -7.35 1.85
N GLY A 50 -0.58 -8.27 2.82
CA GLY A 50 0.75 -8.72 3.27
C GLY A 50 1.56 -7.60 3.95
N THR A 51 2.89 -7.65 3.90
CA THR A 51 3.77 -6.68 4.59
C THR A 51 4.57 -5.84 3.59
N CYS A 52 4.83 -4.56 3.93
CA CYS A 52 5.72 -3.70 3.15
C CYS A 52 7.20 -4.11 3.23
N GLU A 53 7.56 -4.95 4.20
CA GLU A 53 8.91 -5.44 4.42
C GLU A 53 8.94 -6.98 4.34
N PRO A 54 10.09 -7.58 3.96
CA PRO A 54 11.35 -6.93 3.55
C PRO A 54 11.35 -6.40 2.11
N ASP A 55 10.49 -6.94 1.25
CA ASP A 55 10.37 -6.54 -0.15
C ASP A 55 9.09 -5.72 -0.34
N ASN A 56 9.23 -4.43 -0.63
CA ASN A 56 8.10 -3.55 -0.89
C ASN A 56 7.33 -4.02 -2.15
N PRO A 57 6.05 -4.43 -2.04
CA PRO A 57 5.27 -4.90 -3.18
C PRO A 57 4.80 -3.78 -4.12
N CYS A 58 5.00 -2.51 -3.76
CA CYS A 58 4.51 -1.39 -4.56
C CYS A 58 5.27 -1.23 -5.88
N PRO A 59 4.56 -0.87 -6.97
CA PRO A 59 5.21 -0.58 -8.24
C PRO A 59 6.14 0.63 -8.06
N THR A 60 7.45 0.37 -8.11
CA THR A 60 8.39 1.44 -8.38
C THR A 60 8.28 1.71 -9.87
N GLU A 61 7.92 2.94 -10.22
CA GLU A 61 8.10 3.49 -11.57
C GLU A 61 9.61 3.52 -11.87
N THR A 62 10.26 2.36 -11.89
CA THR A 62 11.51 2.21 -12.59
C THR A 62 11.09 2.26 -14.05
N PRO A 63 11.49 3.29 -14.80
CA PRO A 63 11.53 3.10 -16.23
C PRO A 63 12.56 1.99 -16.43
N THR A 64 12.14 0.72 -16.45
CA THR A 64 12.80 -0.31 -17.25
C THR A 64 12.51 0.03 -18.69
N ASN A 65 12.91 1.25 -19.07
CA ASN A 65 12.92 1.73 -20.40
C ASN A 65 14.16 1.10 -20.99
N GLU A 66 13.90 -0.08 -21.53
CA GLU A 66 14.74 -0.93 -22.37
C GLU A 66 15.43 -0.13 -23.52
N THR A 67 15.03 1.12 -23.72
CA THR A 67 15.59 2.06 -24.69
C THR A 67 16.92 2.69 -24.26
N THR A 68 17.38 2.52 -23.00
CA THR A 68 18.70 3.05 -22.60
C THR A 68 19.83 2.27 -23.26
N TRP A 69 19.78 0.93 -23.30
CA TRP A 69 20.81 0.17 -24.01
C TRP A 69 20.66 0.31 -25.53
N GLY A 70 19.44 0.20 -26.05
CA GLY A 70 19.16 0.30 -27.50
C GLY A 70 19.61 1.63 -28.10
N SER A 71 19.38 2.75 -27.41
CA SER A 71 19.78 4.08 -27.87
C SER A 71 21.28 4.31 -27.75
N ILE A 72 21.92 3.85 -26.67
CA ILE A 72 23.36 4.05 -26.43
C ILE A 72 24.22 3.39 -27.52
N LYS A 73 23.84 2.20 -28.01
CA LYS A 73 24.60 1.51 -29.06
C LYS A 73 24.59 2.25 -30.41
N ASN A 74 23.59 3.08 -30.69
CA ASN A 74 23.51 3.84 -31.94
C ASN A 74 24.35 5.14 -31.90
N ILE A 75 24.79 5.58 -30.73
CA ILE A 75 25.62 6.79 -30.54
C ILE A 75 27.11 6.47 -30.72
N TYR A 76 27.52 5.22 -30.49
CA TYR A 76 28.89 4.74 -30.68
C TYR A 76 29.12 4.04 -32.03
N ARG A 77 28.23 4.28 -33.01
CA ARG A 77 28.32 3.71 -34.36
C ARG A 77 29.04 4.63 -35.33
#